data_AF-A0A970GUX1-F1
#
_entry.id   AF-A0A970GUX1-F1
#
_cell.length_a   1.000
_cell.length_b   1.000
_cell.length_c   1.000
_cell.angle_alpha   90.00
_cell.angle_beta   90.00
_cell.angle_gamma   90.00
#
_symmetry.space_group_name_H-M   'P 1'
#
loop_
_entity.id
_entity.type
_entity.pdbx_description
1 polymer ?
#
loop_
_entity_poly.entity_id
_entity_poly.type
_entity_poly.pdbx_seq_one_letter_code
_entity_poly.pdbx_strand_id
1 'polypeptide(L)'
;MKKSYPTYSLLLAAVLAAVTLRAAPPAATEAAAAPKAAAAPKAEVVPEAETAPKPAAEPKPMTEAQKRAEARRRAEQERLRLAAERRKAQAESRERDIQFIQVIALGGVGRKADAARLAAEYAANEKLEPVDQTRFKFYEAILSGKPTDGILPAAGLARKEEASVIRSAARQCLSVWNMTELAEKYAAEHARYYAGKPERRIEVPYFDKPVDNITAWRAVYPQLDRQYCDIRYKGSMDFLETDVATGDRGNVQIDKDARVVSNRLEVTTLCDIHGVHVFLRAENRNARAVRHGFARGISTEIYFAPGENQPYTCFGSSRSGITFIFPTTYNNKNAQRLDKNRPATSFRSEVEFTDDDYVLHLFFGWDPFYNKLPVNGTDWRFECIAWTPYGGFSWGGSQGIHSASAWGNLHFTLTPRQLSEIRKEIIFRTYRGYKNVPRDPGVSENLFQCWRDPEIGDPAFHAACLEPLEKELDAYAALVKFDMDEATVARVYSEALPRWKGLAHEVDALRRQYLTERISATGQ
;
A
#
# COMPACT_ATOMS: atom_id res chain seq x y z
N MET A 1 -27.15 -5.42 2.54
CA MET A 1 -26.84 -4.95 1.17
C MET A 1 -25.54 -4.16 1.22
N LYS A 2 -24.46 -4.73 0.68
CA LYS A 2 -23.10 -4.16 0.70
C LYS A 2 -22.99 -3.05 -0.36
N LYS A 3 -22.57 -1.85 0.02
CA LYS A 3 -22.23 -0.78 -0.93
C LYS A 3 -20.80 -1.02 -1.43
N SER A 4 -20.68 -1.44 -2.68
CA SER A 4 -19.42 -1.45 -3.42
C SER A 4 -19.19 -0.07 -4.02
N TYR A 5 -18.03 0.54 -3.79
CA TYR A 5 -17.59 1.77 -4.45
C TYR A 5 -16.69 1.38 -5.64
N PRO A 6 -17.07 1.66 -6.90
CA PRO A 6 -16.24 1.37 -8.06
C PRO A 6 -15.44 2.62 -8.46
N THR A 7 -14.28 2.85 -7.85
CA THR A 7 -13.44 4.02 -8.20
C THR A 7 -12.51 3.79 -9.41
N TYR A 8 -12.35 2.56 -9.89
CA TYR A 8 -11.47 2.28 -11.04
C TYR A 8 -12.21 2.03 -12.37
N SER A 9 -13.43 1.47 -12.34
CA SER A 9 -14.19 1.17 -13.58
C SER A 9 -14.82 2.40 -14.24
N LEU A 10 -15.11 3.46 -13.47
CA LEU A 10 -15.71 4.70 -13.99
C LEU A 10 -14.72 5.54 -14.80
N LEU A 11 -13.42 5.52 -14.46
CA LEU A 11 -12.37 6.23 -15.19
C LEU A 11 -12.14 5.62 -16.58
N LEU A 12 -12.12 4.29 -16.68
CA LEU A 12 -11.96 3.60 -17.97
C LEU A 12 -13.21 3.78 -18.86
N ALA A 13 -14.41 3.73 -18.27
CA ALA A 13 -15.66 3.96 -18.99
C ALA A 13 -15.82 5.41 -19.47
N ALA A 14 -15.34 6.39 -18.68
CA ALA A 14 -15.37 7.81 -19.06
C ALA A 14 -14.39 8.14 -20.19
N VAL A 15 -13.21 7.51 -20.21
CA VAL A 15 -12.22 7.63 -21.30
C VAL A 15 -12.80 7.09 -22.61
N LEU A 16 -13.51 5.96 -22.57
CA LEU A 16 -14.20 5.40 -23.75
C LEU A 16 -15.36 6.29 -24.23
N ALA A 17 -16.17 6.84 -23.33
CA ALA A 17 -17.30 7.70 -23.69
C ALA A 17 -16.86 9.04 -24.32
N ALA A 18 -15.74 9.61 -23.85
CA ALA A 18 -15.19 10.85 -24.39
C ALA A 18 -14.62 10.69 -25.82
N VAL A 19 -14.17 9.48 -26.19
CA VAL A 19 -13.66 9.18 -27.54
C VAL A 19 -14.81 9.01 -28.55
N THR A 20 -15.97 8.50 -28.13
CA THR A 20 -17.10 8.23 -29.04
C THR A 20 -17.97 9.45 -29.37
N LEU A 21 -18.01 10.47 -28.51
CA LEU A 21 -18.95 11.60 -28.63
C LEU A 21 -18.54 12.70 -29.64
N ARG A 22 -17.42 12.54 -30.36
CA ARG A 22 -16.95 13.53 -31.35
C ARG A 22 -17.02 13.08 -32.81
N ALA A 23 -17.56 11.88 -33.08
CA ALA A 23 -17.55 11.28 -34.42
C ALA A 23 -18.88 11.33 -35.20
N ALA A 24 -19.94 11.97 -34.67
CA ALA A 24 -21.23 12.06 -35.38
C ALA A 24 -21.60 13.52 -35.73
N PRO A 25 -21.87 13.86 -37.00
CA PRO A 25 -22.44 15.15 -37.38
C PRO A 25 -23.94 15.24 -36.99
N PRO A 26 -24.49 16.45 -36.76
CA PRO A 26 -25.84 16.61 -36.27
C PRO A 26 -26.86 16.37 -37.40
N ALA A 27 -27.80 15.45 -37.16
CA ALA A 27 -29.01 15.30 -37.97
C ALA A 27 -30.12 16.21 -37.43
N ALA A 28 -30.77 16.94 -38.33
CA ALA A 28 -31.97 17.74 -38.06
C ALA A 28 -33.21 16.84 -37.96
N THR A 29 -34.18 17.19 -37.10
CA THR A 29 -35.64 16.91 -37.21
C THR A 29 -36.33 17.50 -35.97
N GLU A 30 -37.10 18.58 -36.15
CA GLU A 30 -38.57 18.62 -36.32
C GLU A 30 -39.37 18.47 -35.02
N ALA A 31 -40.14 19.52 -34.73
CA ALA A 31 -41.05 19.66 -33.61
C ALA A 31 -42.36 18.90 -33.88
N ALA A 32 -42.88 18.20 -32.87
CA ALA A 32 -44.24 17.65 -32.90
C ALA A 32 -44.96 17.88 -31.57
N ALA A 33 -46.25 18.19 -31.72
CA ALA A 33 -47.17 18.82 -30.80
C ALA A 33 -47.57 18.04 -29.53
N ALA A 34 -47.98 18.80 -28.51
CA ALA A 34 -48.63 18.34 -27.29
C ALA A 34 -50.11 17.93 -27.53
N PRO A 35 -50.64 16.91 -26.82
CA PRO A 35 -52.06 16.57 -26.88
C PRO A 35 -52.90 17.33 -25.84
N LYS A 36 -54.09 17.77 -26.29
CA LYS A 36 -55.19 18.36 -25.51
C LYS A 36 -55.83 17.34 -24.56
N ALA A 37 -56.21 17.77 -23.36
CA ALA A 37 -57.13 17.05 -22.48
C ALA A 37 -58.46 17.81 -22.36
N ALA A 38 -59.55 17.05 -22.39
CA ALA A 38 -60.95 17.48 -22.52
C ALA A 38 -61.61 17.93 -21.20
N ALA A 39 -62.71 18.65 -21.37
CA ALA A 39 -63.49 19.37 -20.37
C ALA A 39 -64.32 18.50 -19.40
N ALA A 40 -64.59 19.04 -18.21
CA ALA A 40 -65.61 18.58 -17.25
C ALA A 40 -66.66 19.70 -17.02
N PRO A 41 -67.93 19.36 -16.70
CA PRO A 41 -69.07 20.25 -16.93
C PRO A 41 -69.36 21.26 -15.79
N LYS A 42 -70.09 22.32 -16.18
CA LYS A 42 -70.59 23.40 -15.33
C LYS A 42 -71.64 22.91 -14.32
N ALA A 43 -71.58 23.43 -13.10
CA ALA A 43 -72.70 23.44 -12.15
C ALA A 43 -72.96 24.87 -11.69
N GLU A 44 -74.25 25.22 -11.63
CA GLU A 44 -74.84 26.53 -11.35
C GLU A 44 -74.45 27.11 -9.98
N VAL A 45 -74.41 28.44 -9.94
CA VAL A 45 -74.31 29.26 -8.74
C VAL A 45 -75.71 29.81 -8.42
N VAL A 46 -76.22 29.51 -7.23
CA VAL A 46 -77.36 30.17 -6.59
C VAL A 46 -76.80 31.16 -5.55
N PRO A 47 -77.32 32.40 -5.41
CA PRO A 47 -76.72 33.42 -4.55
C PRO A 47 -77.30 33.43 -3.12
N GLU A 48 -76.74 34.32 -2.28
CA GLU A 48 -77.04 34.66 -0.87
C GLU A 48 -76.15 33.95 0.18
N ALA A 49 -75.58 34.59 1.21
CA ALA A 49 -75.60 35.97 1.67
C ALA A 49 -74.34 36.24 2.53
N GLU A 50 -73.98 37.52 2.68
CA GLU A 50 -72.98 38.02 3.61
C GLU A 50 -73.25 37.58 5.05
N THR A 51 -72.27 36.92 5.67
CA THR A 51 -72.12 36.89 7.12
C THR A 51 -70.66 37.13 7.49
N ALA A 52 -70.41 38.19 8.24
CA ALA A 52 -69.09 38.59 8.77
C ALA A 52 -68.40 37.44 9.56
N PRO A 53 -67.07 37.32 9.51
CA PRO A 53 -66.37 36.26 10.22
C PRO A 53 -66.44 36.47 11.73
N LYS A 54 -67.04 35.49 12.43
CA LYS A 54 -66.98 35.36 13.89
C LYS A 54 -65.52 35.20 14.36
N PRO A 55 -65.17 35.69 15.57
CA PRO A 55 -63.82 35.51 16.11
C PRO A 55 -63.53 34.01 16.24
N ALA A 56 -62.33 33.61 15.80
CA ALA A 56 -61.88 32.23 15.86
C ALA A 56 -61.97 31.71 17.30
N ALA A 57 -62.77 30.67 17.52
CA ALA A 57 -62.84 29.96 18.79
C ALA A 57 -61.47 29.36 19.12
N GLU A 58 -61.05 29.46 20.38
CA GLU A 58 -59.80 28.88 20.87
C GLU A 58 -59.72 27.38 20.51
N PRO A 59 -58.56 26.89 20.02
CA PRO A 59 -58.44 25.52 19.57
C PRO A 59 -58.64 24.56 20.74
N LYS A 60 -59.61 23.65 20.61
CA LYS A 60 -59.86 22.58 21.60
C LYS A 60 -58.57 21.77 21.84
N PRO A 61 -58.25 21.40 23.09
CA PRO A 61 -57.03 20.68 23.41
C PRO A 61 -57.00 19.32 22.69
N MET A 62 -55.89 19.05 22.01
CA MET A 62 -55.71 17.81 21.24
C MET A 62 -55.74 16.58 22.14
N THR A 63 -56.43 15.54 21.69
CA THR A 63 -56.42 14.21 22.30
C THR A 63 -55.03 13.57 22.19
N GLU A 64 -54.71 12.63 23.10
CA GLU A 64 -53.46 11.82 23.08
C GLU A 64 -53.19 11.19 21.69
N ALA A 65 -54.23 10.66 21.04
CA ALA A 65 -54.12 10.05 19.72
C ALA A 65 -53.76 11.09 18.64
N GLN A 66 -54.35 12.29 18.71
CA GLN A 66 -54.02 13.38 17.79
C GLN A 66 -52.59 13.88 18.00
N LYS A 67 -52.11 13.98 19.25
CA LYS A 67 -50.72 14.36 19.57
C LYS A 67 -49.71 13.35 19.00
N ARG A 68 -49.97 12.04 19.14
CA ARG A 68 -49.11 10.98 18.55
C ARG A 68 -49.12 11.01 17.02
N ALA A 69 -50.27 11.25 16.40
CA ALA A 69 -50.39 11.36 14.94
C ALA A 69 -49.66 12.59 14.40
N GLU A 70 -49.67 13.71 15.12
CA GLU A 70 -48.93 14.91 14.75
C GLU A 70 -47.41 14.73 14.95
N ALA A 71 -46.98 14.11 16.05
CA ALA A 71 -45.57 13.79 16.29
C ALA A 71 -44.99 12.87 15.20
N ARG A 72 -45.75 11.86 14.76
CA ARG A 72 -45.37 11.00 13.62
C ARG A 72 -45.25 11.78 12.31
N ARG A 73 -46.20 12.68 12.03
CA ARG A 73 -46.15 13.55 10.84
C ARG A 73 -44.93 14.48 10.86
N ARG A 74 -44.60 15.08 12.01
CA ARG A 74 -43.41 15.93 12.17
C ARG A 74 -42.12 15.13 11.97
N ALA A 75 -42.02 13.94 12.57
CA ALA A 75 -40.86 13.06 12.39
C ALA A 75 -40.69 12.59 10.94
N GLU A 76 -41.79 12.32 10.23
CA GLU A 76 -41.76 11.96 8.81
C GLU A 76 -41.35 13.14 7.92
N GLN A 77 -41.86 14.34 8.18
CA GLN A 77 -41.46 15.56 7.48
C GLN A 77 -39.97 15.87 7.70
N GLU A 78 -39.47 15.72 8.93
CA GLU A 78 -38.05 15.89 9.24
C GLU A 78 -37.17 14.85 8.53
N ARG A 79 -37.60 13.58 8.49
CA ARG A 79 -36.90 12.52 7.75
C ARG A 79 -36.84 12.82 6.25
N LEU A 80 -37.93 13.33 5.66
CA LEU A 80 -37.97 13.72 4.26
C LEU A 80 -37.07 14.93 3.98
N ARG A 81 -37.03 15.92 4.88
CA ARG A 81 -36.13 17.08 4.79
C ARG A 81 -34.66 16.64 4.79
N LEU A 82 -34.26 15.82 5.76
CA LEU A 82 -32.90 15.28 5.86
C LEU A 82 -32.53 14.41 4.64
N ALA A 83 -33.48 13.65 4.09
CA ALA A 83 -33.26 12.87 2.88
C ALA A 83 -33.06 13.76 1.64
N ALA A 84 -33.81 14.86 1.52
CA ALA A 84 -33.65 15.84 0.44
C ALA A 84 -32.32 16.60 0.55
N GLU A 85 -31.94 17.04 1.76
CA GLU A 85 -30.63 17.66 2.04
C GLU A 85 -29.48 16.72 1.66
N ARG A 86 -29.57 15.43 2.02
CA ARG A 86 -28.58 14.41 1.62
C ARG A 86 -28.50 14.21 0.11
N ARG A 87 -29.63 14.19 -0.59
CA ARG A 87 -29.66 14.05 -2.07
C ARG A 87 -29.02 15.26 -2.75
N LYS A 88 -29.31 16.47 -2.26
CA LYS A 88 -28.70 17.71 -2.77
C LYS A 88 -27.18 17.70 -2.57
N ALA A 89 -26.71 17.38 -1.36
CA ALA A 89 -25.28 17.27 -1.06
C ALA A 89 -24.58 16.20 -1.92
N GLN A 90 -25.24 15.06 -2.18
CA GLN A 90 -24.71 14.03 -3.08
C GLN A 90 -24.61 14.51 -4.54
N ALA A 91 -25.60 15.27 -5.02
CA ALA A 91 -25.57 15.83 -6.37
C ALA A 91 -24.43 16.85 -6.53
N GLU A 92 -24.28 17.76 -5.58
CA GLU A 92 -23.19 18.76 -5.55
C GLU A 92 -21.81 18.08 -5.48
N SER A 93 -21.66 17.05 -4.64
CA SER A 93 -20.42 16.27 -4.58
C SER A 93 -20.09 15.59 -5.92
N ARG A 94 -21.10 15.04 -6.60
CA ARG A 94 -20.92 14.36 -7.89
C ARG A 94 -20.53 15.35 -8.99
N GLU A 95 -21.12 16.53 -9.00
CA GLU A 95 -20.77 17.58 -9.96
C GLU A 95 -19.30 18.01 -9.81
N ARG A 96 -18.86 18.23 -8.57
CA ARG A 96 -17.45 18.50 -8.26
C ARG A 96 -16.52 17.38 -8.74
N ASP A 97 -16.86 16.12 -8.46
CA ASP A 97 -16.03 14.98 -8.90
C ASP A 97 -15.90 14.94 -10.43
N ILE A 98 -16.97 15.25 -11.17
CA ILE A 98 -16.96 15.32 -12.64
C ILE A 98 -16.00 16.41 -13.12
N GLN A 99 -16.03 17.60 -12.52
CA GLN A 99 -15.13 18.71 -12.86
C GLN A 99 -13.66 18.32 -12.71
N PHE A 100 -13.30 17.66 -11.59
CA PHE A 100 -11.95 17.13 -11.37
C PHE A 100 -11.55 16.12 -12.45
N ILE A 101 -12.42 15.14 -12.73
CA ILE A 101 -12.16 14.10 -13.73
C ILE A 101 -11.93 14.69 -15.11
N GLN A 102 -12.71 15.69 -15.51
CA GLN A 102 -12.60 16.32 -16.83
C GLN A 102 -11.23 16.98 -17.04
N VAL A 103 -10.78 17.81 -16.08
CA VAL A 103 -9.46 18.47 -16.16
C VAL A 103 -8.34 17.43 -16.19
N ILE A 104 -8.38 16.46 -15.27
CA ILE A 104 -7.35 15.42 -15.13
C ILE A 104 -7.26 14.59 -16.41
N ALA A 105 -8.40 14.11 -16.93
CA ALA A 105 -8.46 13.27 -18.13
C ALA A 105 -7.98 14.01 -19.38
N LEU A 106 -8.39 15.27 -19.57
CA LEU A 106 -7.92 16.08 -20.70
C LEU A 106 -6.40 16.26 -20.68
N GLY A 107 -5.81 16.53 -19.51
CA GLY A 107 -4.36 16.60 -19.37
C GLY A 107 -3.68 15.25 -19.66
N GLY A 108 -4.28 14.14 -19.23
CA GLY A 108 -3.76 12.79 -19.43
C GLY A 108 -3.73 12.33 -20.89
N VAL A 109 -4.68 12.78 -21.70
CA VAL A 109 -4.69 12.52 -23.16
C VAL A 109 -3.88 13.55 -23.96
N GLY A 110 -3.07 14.38 -23.30
CA GLY A 110 -2.20 15.37 -23.93
C GLY A 110 -2.87 16.68 -24.33
N ARG A 111 -4.18 16.86 -24.08
CA ARG A 111 -4.92 18.11 -24.36
C ARG A 111 -4.71 19.14 -23.25
N LYS A 112 -3.44 19.46 -22.97
CA LYS A 112 -3.04 20.29 -21.82
C LYS A 112 -3.63 21.70 -21.84
N ALA A 113 -3.68 22.35 -23.02
CA ALA A 113 -4.27 23.69 -23.15
C ALA A 113 -5.78 23.71 -22.84
N ASP A 114 -6.53 22.70 -23.30
CA ASP A 114 -7.97 22.58 -23.00
C ASP A 114 -8.19 22.30 -21.51
N ALA A 115 -7.38 21.43 -20.93
CA ALA A 115 -7.42 21.11 -19.51
C ALA A 115 -7.11 22.34 -18.64
N ALA A 116 -6.11 23.13 -19.01
CA ALA A 116 -5.76 24.36 -18.32
C ALA A 116 -6.87 25.42 -18.40
N ARG A 117 -7.46 25.62 -19.58
CA ARG A 117 -8.61 26.54 -19.76
C ARG A 117 -9.77 26.13 -18.88
N LEU A 118 -10.10 24.85 -18.83
CA LEU A 118 -11.19 24.33 -18.02
C LEU A 118 -10.89 24.43 -16.52
N ALA A 119 -9.64 24.18 -16.12
CA ALA A 119 -9.20 24.40 -14.75
C ALA A 119 -9.33 25.88 -14.34
N ALA A 120 -9.00 26.82 -15.22
CA ALA A 120 -9.20 28.25 -14.97
C ALA A 120 -10.68 28.60 -14.75
N GLU A 121 -11.58 28.03 -15.56
CA GLU A 121 -13.03 28.21 -15.44
C GLU A 121 -13.54 27.71 -14.08
N TYR A 122 -13.13 26.50 -13.67
CA TYR A 122 -13.54 25.94 -12.38
C TYR A 122 -12.89 26.64 -11.19
N ALA A 123 -11.66 27.13 -11.33
CA ALA A 123 -11.01 27.95 -10.31
C ALA A 123 -11.76 29.26 -10.02
N ALA A 124 -12.53 29.78 -10.98
CA ALA A 124 -13.37 30.97 -10.84
C ALA A 124 -14.79 30.68 -10.33
N ASN A 125 -15.15 29.41 -10.11
CA ASN A 125 -16.49 29.03 -9.66
C ASN A 125 -16.66 29.28 -8.15
N GLU A 126 -17.40 30.34 -7.81
CA GLU A 126 -17.68 30.76 -6.43
C GLU A 126 -18.47 29.72 -5.60
N LYS A 127 -19.09 28.72 -6.24
CA LYS A 127 -19.80 27.63 -5.54
C LYS A 127 -18.84 26.57 -4.99
N LEU A 128 -17.59 26.55 -5.42
CA LEU A 128 -16.59 25.62 -4.92
C LEU A 128 -15.95 26.16 -3.65
N GLU A 129 -15.59 25.24 -2.74
CA GLU A 129 -14.82 25.58 -1.56
C GLU A 129 -13.46 26.19 -1.94
N PRO A 130 -12.89 27.11 -1.13
CA PRO A 130 -11.61 27.74 -1.41
C PRO A 130 -10.48 26.75 -1.71
N VAL A 131 -10.47 25.60 -1.03
CA VAL A 131 -9.49 24.53 -1.28
C VAL A 131 -9.64 23.91 -2.68
N ASP A 132 -10.85 23.75 -3.18
CA ASP A 132 -11.13 23.18 -4.51
C ASP A 132 -10.80 24.18 -5.62
N GLN A 133 -11.17 25.45 -5.43
CA GLN A 133 -10.75 26.54 -6.34
C GLN A 133 -9.22 26.61 -6.44
N THR A 134 -8.53 26.50 -5.31
CA THR A 134 -7.06 26.53 -5.25
C THR A 134 -6.44 25.32 -5.94
N ARG A 135 -7.03 24.12 -5.82
CA ARG A 135 -6.60 22.93 -6.60
C ARG A 135 -6.69 23.20 -8.10
N PHE A 136 -7.79 23.77 -8.57
CA PHE A 136 -7.93 24.09 -9.99
C PHE A 136 -6.96 25.18 -10.45
N LYS A 137 -6.66 26.20 -9.62
CA LYS A 137 -5.59 27.17 -9.91
C LYS A 137 -4.22 26.50 -10.06
N PHE A 138 -3.91 25.54 -9.19
CA PHE A 138 -2.70 24.72 -9.30
C PHE A 138 -2.66 23.93 -10.62
N TYR A 139 -3.75 23.27 -10.97
CA TYR A 139 -3.83 22.49 -12.20
C TYR A 139 -3.69 23.35 -13.45
N GLU A 140 -4.34 24.51 -13.49
CA GLU A 140 -4.17 25.48 -14.57
C GLU A 140 -2.70 25.85 -14.75
N ALA A 141 -2.04 26.27 -13.66
CA ALA A 141 -0.65 26.70 -13.73
C ALA A 141 0.27 25.57 -14.22
N ILE A 142 0.13 24.36 -13.68
CA ILE A 142 0.91 23.18 -14.09
C ILE A 142 0.69 22.85 -15.56
N LEU A 143 -0.56 22.76 -16.00
CA LEU A 143 -0.92 22.36 -17.36
C LEU A 143 -0.57 23.44 -18.41
N SER A 144 -0.55 24.71 -18.00
CA SER A 144 -0.10 25.86 -18.79
C SER A 144 1.42 26.07 -18.76
N GLY A 145 2.17 25.34 -17.93
CA GLY A 145 3.61 25.55 -17.75
C GLY A 145 3.97 26.85 -17.01
N LYS A 146 3.04 27.41 -16.24
CA LYS A 146 3.24 28.61 -15.41
C LYS A 146 3.76 28.23 -14.01
N PRO A 147 4.47 29.14 -13.32
CA PRO A 147 4.87 28.92 -11.95
C PRO A 147 3.65 28.80 -11.03
N THR A 148 3.73 27.90 -10.04
CA THR A 148 2.73 27.75 -8.97
C THR A 148 3.02 28.63 -7.75
N ASP A 149 4.11 29.41 -7.81
CA ASP A 149 4.55 30.25 -6.71
C ASP A 149 3.50 31.33 -6.41
N GLY A 150 3.21 31.53 -5.12
CA GLY A 150 2.21 32.51 -4.67
C GLY A 150 0.76 32.04 -4.69
N ILE A 151 0.42 30.89 -5.31
CA ILE A 151 -0.96 30.39 -5.32
C ILE A 151 -1.46 30.02 -3.91
N LEU A 152 -0.67 29.25 -3.14
CA LEU A 152 -1.06 28.87 -1.76
C LEU A 152 -1.09 30.07 -0.80
N PRO A 153 -0.05 30.93 -0.74
CA PRO A 153 -0.08 32.12 0.12
C PRO A 153 -1.28 33.03 -0.16
N ALA A 154 -1.67 33.19 -1.42
CA ALA A 154 -2.81 34.03 -1.80
C ALA A 154 -4.17 33.41 -1.44
N ALA A 155 -4.24 32.09 -1.26
CA ALA A 155 -5.49 31.38 -0.99
C ALA A 155 -5.91 31.42 0.49
N GLY A 156 -4.99 31.72 1.42
CA GLY A 156 -5.29 31.83 2.85
C GLY A 156 -5.83 30.55 3.48
N LEU A 157 -5.47 29.38 2.94
CA LEU A 157 -5.98 28.08 3.37
C LEU A 157 -5.37 27.65 4.71
N ALA A 158 -6.08 26.77 5.44
CA ALA A 158 -5.47 26.12 6.59
C ALA A 158 -4.32 25.20 6.15
N ARG A 159 -3.30 25.04 6.99
CA ARG A 159 -2.12 24.21 6.71
C ARG A 159 -2.44 22.79 6.19
N LYS A 160 -3.51 22.16 6.70
CA LYS A 160 -3.98 20.83 6.26
C LYS A 160 -4.54 20.86 4.83
N GLU A 161 -5.21 21.94 4.46
CA GLU A 161 -5.80 22.13 3.14
C GLU A 161 -4.74 22.43 2.09
N GLU A 162 -3.77 23.29 2.41
CA GLU A 162 -2.57 23.51 1.57
C GLU A 162 -1.85 22.19 1.27
N ALA A 163 -1.55 21.40 2.30
CA ALA A 163 -0.95 20.08 2.14
C ALA A 163 -1.78 19.20 1.19
N SER A 164 -3.11 19.23 1.32
CA SER A 164 -3.99 18.46 0.44
C SER A 164 -3.98 18.94 -1.01
N VAL A 165 -3.83 20.24 -1.27
CA VAL A 165 -3.69 20.80 -2.63
C VAL A 165 -2.41 20.27 -3.28
N ILE A 166 -1.27 20.43 -2.58
CA ILE A 166 0.05 20.01 -3.07
C ILE A 166 0.07 18.49 -3.31
N ARG A 167 -0.47 17.69 -2.38
CA ARG A 167 -0.57 16.23 -2.55
C ARG A 167 -1.36 15.87 -3.80
N SER A 168 -2.45 16.59 -4.07
CA SER A 168 -3.26 16.37 -5.26
C SER A 168 -2.48 16.67 -6.53
N ALA A 169 -1.77 17.80 -6.58
CA ALA A 169 -0.90 18.17 -7.69
C ALA A 169 0.20 17.13 -7.94
N ALA A 170 0.95 16.74 -6.91
CA ALA A 170 1.99 15.71 -6.99
C ALA A 170 1.43 14.40 -7.57
N ARG A 171 0.25 13.97 -7.10
CA ARG A 171 -0.42 12.76 -7.59
C ARG A 171 -0.77 12.86 -9.07
N GLN A 172 -1.37 13.97 -9.53
CA GLN A 172 -1.78 14.08 -10.94
C GLN A 172 -0.58 14.19 -11.88
N CYS A 173 0.46 14.93 -11.48
CA CYS A 173 1.74 14.99 -12.20
C CYS A 173 2.34 13.59 -12.40
N LEU A 174 2.38 12.78 -11.34
CA LEU A 174 2.93 11.43 -11.42
C LEU A 174 2.06 10.47 -12.23
N SER A 175 0.76 10.40 -11.91
CA SER A 175 -0.08 9.27 -12.33
C SER A 175 -0.81 9.48 -13.66
N VAL A 176 -1.09 10.73 -14.05
CA VAL A 176 -1.93 11.00 -15.23
C VAL A 176 -1.20 11.86 -16.25
N TRP A 177 -0.44 12.87 -15.82
CA TRP A 177 0.18 13.83 -16.75
C TRP A 177 1.63 13.48 -17.12
N ASN A 178 2.20 12.45 -16.50
CA ASN A 178 3.56 11.96 -16.74
C ASN A 178 4.62 13.10 -16.63
N MET A 179 4.50 13.91 -15.58
CA MET A 179 5.36 15.05 -15.26
C MET A 179 6.20 14.74 -14.01
N THR A 180 7.15 13.82 -14.13
CA THR A 180 7.90 13.25 -12.98
C THR A 180 8.64 14.31 -12.16
N GLU A 181 9.34 15.24 -12.80
CA GLU A 181 10.10 16.30 -12.10
C GLU A 181 9.20 17.18 -11.22
N LEU A 182 8.02 17.57 -11.74
CA LEU A 182 7.04 18.32 -10.97
C LEU A 182 6.41 17.47 -9.86
N ALA A 183 6.18 16.18 -10.10
CA ALA A 183 5.69 15.28 -9.07
C ALA A 183 6.67 15.19 -7.90
N GLU A 184 7.97 15.06 -8.17
CA GLU A 184 9.04 15.05 -7.17
C GLU A 184 9.12 16.37 -6.41
N LYS A 185 9.09 17.51 -7.12
CA LYS A 185 9.03 18.84 -6.51
C LYS A 185 7.88 18.96 -5.50
N TYR A 186 6.65 18.65 -5.93
CA TYR A 186 5.48 18.78 -5.07
C TYR A 186 5.44 17.73 -3.96
N ALA A 187 5.99 16.53 -4.18
CA ALA A 187 6.14 15.54 -3.11
C ALA A 187 7.08 16.06 -2.00
N ALA A 188 8.20 16.68 -2.38
CA ALA A 188 9.14 17.30 -1.43
C ALA A 188 8.52 18.49 -0.69
N GLU A 189 7.74 19.33 -1.37
CA GLU A 189 7.00 20.42 -0.73
C GLU A 189 5.94 19.90 0.26
N HIS A 190 5.17 18.88 -0.14
CA HIS A 190 4.18 18.24 0.71
C HIS A 190 4.81 17.62 1.97
N ALA A 191 6.02 17.06 1.88
CA ALA A 191 6.73 16.49 3.01
C ALA A 191 6.96 17.50 4.16
N ARG A 192 7.13 18.79 3.84
CA ARG A 192 7.33 19.88 4.82
C ARG A 192 6.12 20.15 5.71
N TYR A 193 4.93 19.66 5.32
CA TYR A 193 3.71 19.84 6.09
C TYR A 193 3.60 18.88 7.28
N TYR A 194 4.37 17.80 7.28
CA TYR A 194 4.43 16.89 8.40
C TYR A 194 5.40 17.42 9.45
N ALA A 195 4.96 17.50 10.71
CA ALA A 195 5.86 17.76 11.82
C ALA A 195 6.95 16.68 11.82
N GLY A 196 8.20 17.10 12.04
CA GLY A 196 9.33 16.19 12.21
C GLY A 196 8.93 15.11 13.22
N LYS A 197 8.73 13.91 12.70
CA LYS A 197 8.42 12.76 13.53
C LYS A 197 9.72 12.34 14.23
N PRO A 198 9.69 11.90 15.50
CA PRO A 198 10.85 11.24 16.08
C PRO A 198 11.23 10.06 15.17
N GLU A 199 12.37 10.17 14.51
CA GLU A 199 12.88 9.09 13.68
C GLU A 199 13.43 8.01 14.62
N ARG A 200 12.57 7.03 14.94
CA ARG A 200 12.97 5.86 15.72
C ARG A 200 13.98 5.08 14.90
N ARG A 201 15.17 4.91 15.47
CA ARG A 201 16.27 4.15 14.88
C ARG A 201 16.83 3.22 15.94
N ILE A 202 17.04 1.96 15.61
CA ILE A 202 17.73 0.98 16.47
C ILE A 202 18.92 0.40 15.69
N GLU A 203 20.07 0.29 16.35
CA GLU A 203 21.23 -0.34 15.73
C GLU A 203 21.05 -1.86 15.61
N VAL A 204 21.56 -2.42 14.52
CA VAL A 204 21.59 -3.85 14.26
C VAL A 204 23.04 -4.32 14.37
N PRO A 205 23.52 -4.63 15.59
CA PRO A 205 24.88 -5.12 15.78
C PRO A 205 25.09 -6.44 15.06
N TYR A 206 26.29 -6.63 14.51
CA TYR A 206 26.72 -7.90 13.91
C TYR A 206 27.41 -8.78 14.95
N PHE A 207 27.01 -10.06 15.03
CA PHE A 207 27.65 -11.05 15.87
C PHE A 207 28.41 -12.07 15.00
N ASP A 208 29.72 -12.21 15.25
CA ASP A 208 30.56 -13.19 14.53
C ASP A 208 30.14 -14.64 14.83
N LYS A 209 29.63 -14.90 16.04
CA LYS A 209 29.01 -16.17 16.40
C LYS A 209 27.52 -16.11 16.08
N PRO A 210 26.98 -17.00 15.22
CA PRO A 210 25.56 -17.01 14.87
C PRO A 210 24.64 -17.09 16.09
N VAL A 211 23.53 -16.35 16.04
CA VAL A 211 22.52 -16.28 17.10
C VAL A 211 21.23 -16.92 16.58
N ASP A 212 21.28 -18.24 16.41
CA ASP A 212 20.29 -18.98 15.64
C ASP A 212 18.89 -19.08 16.26
N ASN A 213 18.72 -18.85 17.56
CA ASN A 213 17.43 -19.05 18.24
C ASN A 213 17.30 -18.18 19.50
N ILE A 214 16.13 -18.25 20.14
CA ILE A 214 15.83 -17.49 21.36
C ILE A 214 16.81 -17.83 22.49
N THR A 215 17.21 -19.09 22.67
CA THR A 215 18.17 -19.50 23.70
C THR A 215 19.53 -18.83 23.50
N ALA A 216 20.05 -18.83 22.27
CA ALA A 216 21.30 -18.15 21.94
C ALA A 216 21.18 -16.62 22.13
N TRP A 217 20.04 -16.04 21.75
CA TRP A 217 19.76 -14.62 21.96
C TRP A 217 19.76 -14.24 23.44
N ARG A 218 19.18 -15.05 24.33
CA ARG A 218 19.19 -14.76 25.78
C ARG A 218 20.60 -14.61 26.34
N ALA A 219 21.59 -15.31 25.79
CA ALA A 219 22.99 -15.19 26.22
C ALA A 219 23.63 -13.85 25.83
N VAL A 220 23.20 -13.23 24.72
CA VAL A 220 23.71 -11.94 24.24
C VAL A 220 22.78 -10.76 24.55
N TYR A 221 21.55 -11.04 24.98
CA TYR A 221 20.52 -10.06 25.29
C TYR A 221 20.99 -8.85 26.13
N PRO A 222 21.80 -9.01 27.19
CA PRO A 222 22.30 -7.88 27.98
C PRO A 222 23.15 -6.86 27.20
N GLN A 223 23.66 -7.24 26.02
CA GLN A 223 24.51 -6.43 25.16
C GLN A 223 23.71 -5.63 24.11
N LEU A 224 22.40 -5.87 23.99
CA LEU A 224 21.57 -5.30 22.95
C LEU A 224 20.84 -4.05 23.41
N ASP A 225 20.69 -3.10 22.49
CA ASP A 225 19.80 -1.96 22.67
C ASP A 225 18.35 -2.42 22.78
N ARG A 226 17.66 -1.87 23.78
CA ARG A 226 16.26 -2.17 24.07
C ARG A 226 15.40 -0.96 23.77
N GLN A 227 14.49 -1.12 22.82
CA GLN A 227 13.45 -0.14 22.55
C GLN A 227 12.08 -0.75 22.79
N TYR A 228 11.03 0.08 22.81
CA TYR A 228 9.71 -0.38 23.20
C TYR A 228 8.65 0.12 22.21
N CYS A 229 7.61 -0.67 22.02
CA CYS A 229 6.35 -0.21 21.45
C CYS A 229 5.65 0.67 22.49
N ASP A 230 6.01 1.96 22.54
CA ASP A 230 5.57 2.91 23.56
C ASP A 230 4.88 4.17 22.99
N ILE A 231 4.84 4.32 21.66
CA ILE A 231 4.14 5.42 21.00
C ILE A 231 2.70 5.00 20.77
N ARG A 232 1.73 5.66 21.40
CA ARG A 232 0.31 5.34 21.20
C ARG A 232 -0.04 5.37 19.71
N TYR A 233 -0.64 4.29 19.19
CA TYR A 233 -1.12 4.25 17.82
C TYR A 233 -2.30 5.22 17.66
N LYS A 234 -2.22 6.10 16.66
CA LYS A 234 -3.21 7.16 16.40
C LYS A 234 -3.97 6.97 15.09
N GLY A 235 -3.74 5.87 14.37
CA GLY A 235 -4.48 5.58 13.15
C GLY A 235 -5.93 5.16 13.44
N SER A 236 -6.81 5.35 12.46
CA SER A 236 -8.18 4.82 12.54
C SER A 236 -8.15 3.30 12.58
N MET A 237 -8.99 2.72 13.44
CA MET A 237 -9.24 1.28 13.52
C MET A 237 -10.33 0.84 12.54
N ASP A 238 -11.12 1.77 11.99
CA ASP A 238 -12.25 1.50 11.10
C ASP A 238 -11.81 0.79 9.80
N PHE A 239 -10.54 0.99 9.41
CA PHE A 239 -9.96 0.30 8.27
C PHE A 239 -9.80 -1.22 8.51
N LEU A 240 -9.54 -1.66 9.74
CA LEU A 240 -9.42 -3.08 10.08
C LEU A 240 -10.76 -3.82 9.96
N GLU A 241 -11.88 -3.13 10.16
CA GLU A 241 -13.22 -3.70 9.98
C GLU A 241 -13.60 -3.88 8.50
N THR A 242 -12.91 -3.19 7.59
CA THR A 242 -13.24 -3.13 6.16
C THR A 242 -12.16 -3.69 5.23
N ASP A 243 -11.05 -4.22 5.78
CA ASP A 243 -9.96 -4.82 5.01
C ASP A 243 -10.43 -6.08 4.27
N VAL A 244 -10.69 -5.92 2.98
CA VAL A 244 -11.20 -6.94 2.06
C VAL A 244 -10.18 -8.06 1.83
N ALA A 245 -8.89 -7.82 2.11
CA ALA A 245 -7.84 -8.81 1.90
C ALA A 245 -7.68 -9.79 3.08
N THR A 246 -8.17 -9.47 4.28
CA THR A 246 -7.82 -10.25 5.49
C THR A 246 -8.98 -10.65 6.40
N GLY A 247 -10.20 -10.13 6.22
CA GLY A 247 -11.35 -10.52 7.05
C GLY A 247 -11.22 -10.11 8.52
N ASP A 248 -12.15 -10.55 9.37
CA ASP A 248 -12.14 -10.25 10.82
C ASP A 248 -10.91 -10.88 11.49
N ARG A 249 -9.92 -10.04 11.82
CA ARG A 249 -8.57 -10.53 12.16
C ARG A 249 -8.47 -11.27 13.48
N GLY A 250 -9.42 -11.16 14.43
CA GLY A 250 -9.33 -11.77 15.78
C GLY A 250 -8.11 -11.35 16.64
N ASN A 251 -7.09 -10.75 16.02
CA ASN A 251 -5.80 -10.34 16.57
C ASN A 251 -5.87 -8.92 17.14
N VAL A 252 -6.95 -8.20 16.90
CA VAL A 252 -7.18 -6.85 17.40
C VAL A 252 -8.48 -6.87 18.20
N GLN A 253 -8.33 -7.06 19.50
CA GLN A 253 -9.41 -6.89 20.46
C GLN A 253 -8.95 -5.83 21.45
N ILE A 254 -9.79 -4.91 21.87
CA ILE A 254 -9.45 -3.96 22.94
C ILE A 254 -10.49 -4.18 24.02
N ASP A 255 -10.02 -4.51 25.22
CA ASP A 255 -10.89 -4.68 26.35
C ASP A 255 -11.13 -3.29 26.96
N LYS A 256 -12.40 -2.88 27.01
CA LYS A 256 -12.80 -1.55 27.50
C LYS A 256 -12.52 -1.38 28.99
N ASP A 257 -12.46 -2.49 29.73
CA ASP A 257 -12.28 -2.50 31.18
C ASP A 257 -10.84 -2.86 31.60
N ALA A 258 -9.96 -3.14 30.64
CA ALA A 258 -8.57 -3.45 30.93
C ALA A 258 -7.84 -2.24 31.55
N ARG A 259 -7.14 -2.48 32.66
CA ARG A 259 -6.24 -1.49 33.26
C ARG A 259 -4.89 -1.50 32.52
N VAL A 260 -4.20 -0.36 32.49
CA VAL A 260 -2.84 -0.27 31.95
C VAL A 260 -1.96 -1.28 32.69
N VAL A 261 -1.54 -2.34 32.00
CA VAL A 261 -0.49 -3.22 32.49
C VAL A 261 0.83 -2.68 31.95
N SER A 262 1.89 -2.70 32.77
CA SER A 262 3.23 -2.25 32.42
C SER A 262 3.90 -3.03 31.28
N ASN A 263 3.22 -4.01 30.70
CA ASN A 263 3.75 -4.94 29.70
C ASN A 263 3.91 -4.23 28.35
N ARG A 264 4.93 -3.38 28.25
CA ARG A 264 5.41 -2.84 26.97
C ARG A 264 6.05 -3.98 26.20
N LEU A 265 5.79 -4.03 24.91
CA LEU A 265 6.49 -4.94 24.02
C LEU A 265 7.85 -4.34 23.71
N GLU A 266 8.91 -5.01 24.15
CA GLU A 266 10.29 -4.66 23.86
C GLU A 266 10.69 -5.16 22.48
N VAL A 267 11.54 -4.39 21.79
CA VAL A 267 12.16 -4.69 20.50
C VAL A 267 13.66 -4.70 20.71
N THR A 268 14.31 -5.80 20.35
CA THR A 268 15.78 -5.89 20.19
C THR A 268 16.11 -6.46 18.83
N THR A 269 17.27 -6.07 18.29
CA THR A 269 17.71 -6.48 16.96
C THR A 269 19.19 -6.84 16.94
N LEU A 270 19.55 -7.75 16.06
CA LEU A 270 20.94 -8.08 15.73
C LEU A 270 20.99 -8.69 14.33
N CYS A 271 22.19 -8.86 13.79
CA CYS A 271 22.40 -9.67 12.60
C CYS A 271 23.65 -10.54 12.76
N ASP A 272 23.76 -11.53 11.90
CA ASP A 272 24.91 -12.41 11.81
C ASP A 272 25.15 -12.81 10.35
N ILE A 273 26.02 -13.80 10.14
CA ILE A 273 26.35 -14.32 8.81
C ILE A 273 25.15 -14.89 8.05
N HIS A 274 24.05 -15.23 8.72
CA HIS A 274 22.86 -15.86 8.13
C HIS A 274 21.72 -14.89 7.87
N GLY A 275 21.53 -13.87 8.71
CA GLY A 275 20.44 -12.91 8.49
C GLY A 275 20.30 -11.84 9.56
N VAL A 276 19.13 -11.19 9.51
CA VAL A 276 18.67 -10.21 10.50
C VAL A 276 17.71 -10.88 11.47
N HIS A 277 17.87 -10.59 12.75
CA HIS A 277 17.07 -11.14 13.82
C HIS A 277 16.36 -10.00 14.54
N VAL A 278 15.05 -10.14 14.71
CA VAL A 278 14.23 -9.24 15.52
C VAL A 278 13.58 -10.05 16.62
N PHE A 279 13.74 -9.62 17.86
CA PHE A 279 13.14 -10.26 19.02
C PHE A 279 12.17 -9.30 19.68
N LEU A 280 10.94 -9.77 19.88
CA LEU A 280 9.87 -9.06 20.54
C LEU A 280 9.59 -9.71 21.88
N ARG A 281 10.03 -9.07 22.97
CA ARG A 281 9.92 -9.60 24.34
C ARG A 281 8.80 -8.89 25.09
N ALA A 282 7.95 -9.66 25.74
CA ALA A 282 6.94 -9.15 26.65
C ALA A 282 7.19 -9.73 28.04
N GLU A 283 7.64 -8.88 28.97
CA GLU A 283 7.68 -9.25 30.39
C GLU A 283 6.25 -9.42 30.90
N ASN A 284 5.94 -10.59 31.42
CA ASN A 284 4.61 -10.95 31.88
C ASN A 284 4.68 -12.09 32.90
N ARG A 285 4.45 -11.79 34.18
CA ARG A 285 4.37 -12.81 35.26
C ARG A 285 3.25 -13.84 35.06
N ASN A 286 2.29 -13.58 34.16
CA ASN A 286 1.25 -14.50 33.74
C ASN A 286 1.56 -15.16 32.38
N ALA A 287 2.82 -15.20 31.93
CA ALA A 287 3.22 -15.75 30.64
C ALA A 287 2.72 -17.19 30.43
N ARG A 288 2.72 -18.03 31.48
CA ARG A 288 2.12 -19.38 31.44
C ARG A 288 0.63 -19.36 31.14
N ALA A 289 -0.13 -18.50 31.80
CA ALA A 289 -1.57 -18.37 31.54
C ALA A 289 -1.83 -17.88 30.11
N VAL A 290 -0.97 -16.99 29.59
CA VAL A 290 -1.02 -16.56 28.19
C VAL A 290 -0.74 -17.72 27.23
N ARG A 291 0.33 -18.49 27.46
CA ARG A 291 0.69 -19.67 26.67
C ARG A 291 -0.47 -20.64 26.52
N HIS A 292 -1.13 -20.93 27.64
CA HIS A 292 -2.24 -21.89 27.70
C HIS A 292 -3.60 -21.28 27.31
N GLY A 293 -3.67 -19.98 26.99
CA GLY A 293 -4.88 -19.31 26.54
C GLY A 293 -5.87 -18.92 27.65
N PHE A 294 -5.49 -19.07 28.92
CA PHE A 294 -6.26 -18.60 30.08
C PHE A 294 -6.13 -17.09 30.31
N ALA A 295 -5.10 -16.46 29.74
CA ALA A 295 -4.93 -15.02 29.72
C ALA A 295 -4.65 -14.54 28.29
N ARG A 296 -4.93 -13.27 28.05
CA ARG A 296 -4.66 -12.64 26.76
C ARG A 296 -3.24 -12.07 26.72
N GLY A 297 -2.51 -12.38 25.65
CA GLY A 297 -1.19 -11.83 25.36
C GLY A 297 -1.25 -10.59 24.46
N ILE A 298 -0.07 -10.10 24.12
CA ILE A 298 0.14 -9.08 23.09
C ILE A 298 0.20 -9.78 21.73
N SER A 299 -0.67 -9.37 20.81
CA SER A 299 -0.54 -9.66 19.38
C SER A 299 0.20 -8.51 18.71
N THR A 300 0.77 -8.74 17.53
CA THR A 300 1.47 -7.69 16.80
C THR A 300 1.08 -7.62 15.34
N GLU A 301 1.22 -6.42 14.77
CA GLU A 301 1.32 -6.21 13.34
C GLU A 301 2.68 -5.58 13.03
N ILE A 302 3.51 -6.30 12.28
CA ILE A 302 4.92 -5.97 12.04
C ILE A 302 5.08 -5.65 10.56
N TYR A 303 5.90 -4.66 10.24
CA TYR A 303 6.25 -4.31 8.87
C TYR A 303 7.76 -4.25 8.70
N PHE A 304 8.24 -4.81 7.59
CA PHE A 304 9.67 -4.88 7.30
C PHE A 304 9.94 -4.62 5.82
N ALA A 305 10.84 -3.69 5.52
CA ALA A 305 11.31 -3.39 4.17
C ALA A 305 12.84 -3.22 4.12
N PRO A 306 13.52 -3.78 3.10
CA PRO A 306 14.97 -3.70 2.96
C PRO A 306 15.45 -2.34 2.40
N GLY A 307 14.98 -1.24 3.00
CA GLY A 307 15.29 0.13 2.61
C GLY A 307 14.06 1.02 2.39
N GLU A 308 14.31 2.31 2.21
CA GLU A 308 13.26 3.27 1.86
C GLU A 308 12.68 2.99 0.46
N ASN A 309 11.38 3.19 0.29
CA ASN A 309 10.66 2.97 -0.97
C ASN A 309 10.78 1.54 -1.56
N GLN A 310 11.20 0.57 -0.75
CA GLN A 310 11.21 -0.84 -1.14
C GLN A 310 9.86 -1.51 -0.85
N PRO A 311 9.49 -2.54 -1.64
CA PRO A 311 8.41 -3.43 -1.26
C PRO A 311 8.67 -4.02 0.13
N TYR A 312 7.60 -4.22 0.89
CA TYR A 312 7.66 -4.65 2.27
C TYR A 312 6.79 -5.87 2.52
N THR A 313 7.01 -6.50 3.65
CA THR A 313 6.15 -7.60 4.14
C THR A 313 5.49 -7.17 5.45
N CYS A 314 4.19 -7.40 5.54
CA CYS A 314 3.40 -7.27 6.77
C CYS A 314 3.25 -8.65 7.42
N PHE A 315 3.40 -8.71 8.74
CA PHE A 315 3.22 -9.93 9.52
C PHE A 315 2.22 -9.68 10.62
N GLY A 316 1.28 -10.61 10.79
CA GLY A 316 0.49 -10.70 12.00
C GLY A 316 1.09 -11.71 12.94
N SER A 317 1.06 -11.43 14.24
CA SER A 317 1.40 -12.41 15.25
C SER A 317 0.36 -12.50 16.36
N SER A 318 0.37 -13.66 17.03
CA SER A 318 -0.36 -13.92 18.26
C SER A 318 0.56 -14.66 19.24
N ARG A 319 0.00 -15.11 20.37
CA ARG A 319 0.71 -15.98 21.33
C ARG A 319 1.30 -17.26 20.70
N SER A 320 0.76 -17.72 19.57
CA SER A 320 1.21 -18.95 18.89
C SER A 320 2.27 -18.68 17.81
N GLY A 321 2.74 -17.44 17.68
CA GLY A 321 3.68 -17.02 16.64
C GLY A 321 3.01 -16.28 15.49
N ILE A 322 3.65 -16.32 14.32
CA ILE A 322 3.18 -15.64 13.11
C ILE A 322 1.87 -16.28 12.62
N THR A 323 0.83 -15.46 12.49
CA THR A 323 -0.51 -15.86 12.02
C THR A 323 -0.69 -15.63 10.53
N PHE A 324 -0.05 -14.61 9.96
CA PHE A 324 -0.03 -14.37 8.52
C PHE A 324 1.25 -13.67 8.07
N ILE A 325 1.57 -13.85 6.79
CA ILE A 325 2.65 -13.15 6.08
C ILE A 325 2.03 -12.56 4.80
N PHE A 326 2.03 -11.24 4.68
CA PHE A 326 1.46 -10.51 3.56
C PHE A 326 2.55 -9.69 2.84
N PRO A 327 3.07 -10.17 1.69
CA PRO A 327 4.00 -9.40 0.88
C PRO A 327 3.27 -8.40 -0.01
N THR A 328 3.77 -7.17 -0.13
CA THR A 328 3.14 -6.13 -0.97
C THR A 328 3.48 -6.21 -2.46
N THR A 329 4.34 -7.14 -2.86
CA THR A 329 4.71 -7.35 -4.27
C THR A 329 4.83 -8.83 -4.59
N TYR A 330 4.78 -9.18 -5.87
CA TYR A 330 5.09 -10.52 -6.38
C TYR A 330 6.60 -10.71 -6.54
N ASN A 331 7.03 -11.97 -6.58
CA ASN A 331 8.40 -12.30 -6.97
C ASN A 331 8.70 -11.68 -8.34
N ASN A 332 9.84 -11.02 -8.44
CA ASN A 332 10.34 -10.45 -9.69
C ASN A 332 11.87 -10.35 -9.61
N LYS A 333 12.51 -9.90 -10.69
CA LYS A 333 13.98 -9.75 -10.76
C LYS A 333 14.61 -8.97 -9.61
N ASN A 334 13.86 -8.04 -9.01
CA ASN A 334 14.35 -7.12 -7.98
C ASN A 334 13.82 -7.42 -6.57
N ALA A 335 12.87 -8.34 -6.40
CA ALA A 335 12.27 -8.65 -5.10
C ALA A 335 11.85 -10.11 -5.00
N GLN A 336 12.26 -10.76 -3.91
CA GLN A 336 11.81 -12.09 -3.54
C GLN A 336 10.95 -12.02 -2.28
N ARG A 337 9.86 -12.79 -2.27
CA ARG A 337 9.01 -12.97 -1.10
C ARG A 337 9.73 -13.84 -0.07
N LEU A 338 9.47 -13.52 1.19
CA LEU A 338 9.88 -14.35 2.30
C LEU A 338 9.10 -15.67 2.30
N ASP A 339 9.79 -16.78 2.56
CA ASP A 339 9.27 -18.13 2.48
C ASP A 339 9.53 -18.89 3.79
N LYS A 340 8.43 -19.16 4.52
CA LYS A 340 8.45 -19.93 5.77
C LYS A 340 8.88 -21.39 5.60
N ASN A 341 8.79 -21.94 4.38
CA ASN A 341 9.24 -23.29 4.08
C ASN A 341 10.76 -23.38 3.86
N ARG A 342 11.45 -22.23 3.88
CA ARG A 342 12.92 -22.12 3.79
C ARG A 342 13.47 -21.40 5.04
N PRO A 343 13.30 -21.96 6.25
CA PRO A 343 13.58 -21.26 7.50
C PRO A 343 15.04 -20.86 7.71
N ALA A 344 15.99 -21.61 7.15
CA ALA A 344 17.42 -21.33 7.28
C ALA A 344 17.94 -20.23 6.33
N THR A 345 17.20 -19.93 5.26
CA THR A 345 17.68 -19.02 4.20
C THR A 345 16.72 -17.88 3.89
N SER A 346 15.44 -17.98 4.24
CA SER A 346 14.44 -16.98 3.90
C SER A 346 13.78 -16.39 5.14
N PHE A 347 12.91 -17.15 5.81
CA PHE A 347 12.18 -16.64 6.97
C PHE A 347 11.86 -17.74 7.98
N ARG A 348 12.14 -17.45 9.25
CA ARG A 348 11.74 -18.30 10.39
C ARG A 348 11.13 -17.42 11.48
N SER A 349 10.18 -18.00 12.22
CA SER A 349 9.71 -17.40 13.46
C SER A 349 9.64 -18.44 14.57
N GLU A 350 10.01 -18.05 15.78
CA GLU A 350 9.95 -18.90 16.97
C GLU A 350 9.23 -18.17 18.09
N VAL A 351 8.57 -18.91 18.98
CA VAL A 351 8.00 -18.37 20.22
C VAL A 351 8.47 -19.20 21.40
N GLU A 352 8.98 -18.52 22.41
CA GLU A 352 9.36 -19.13 23.68
C GLU A 352 8.59 -18.46 24.81
N PHE A 353 8.10 -19.26 25.76
CA PHE A 353 7.49 -18.80 27.00
C PHE A 353 8.34 -19.27 28.17
N THR A 354 8.68 -18.36 29.05
CA THR A 354 9.21 -18.66 30.38
C THR A 354 8.12 -18.44 31.43
N ASP A 355 8.50 -18.44 32.70
CA ASP A 355 7.56 -18.12 33.78
C ASP A 355 7.34 -16.59 33.89
N ASP A 356 8.31 -15.78 33.46
CA ASP A 356 8.30 -14.31 33.64
C ASP A 356 8.19 -13.52 32.32
N ASP A 357 8.40 -14.15 31.17
CA ASP A 357 8.29 -13.50 29.87
C ASP A 357 7.83 -14.44 28.75
N TYR A 358 7.54 -13.85 27.60
CA TYR A 358 7.48 -14.57 26.35
C TYR A 358 8.10 -13.75 25.23
N VAL A 359 8.71 -14.45 24.27
CA VAL A 359 9.52 -13.86 23.20
C VAL A 359 9.03 -14.39 21.87
N LEU A 360 8.79 -13.49 20.92
CA LEU A 360 8.63 -13.81 19.51
C LEU A 360 9.93 -13.45 18.79
N HIS A 361 10.57 -14.43 18.18
CA HIS A 361 11.72 -14.25 17.29
C HIS A 361 11.26 -14.25 15.84
N LEU A 362 11.80 -13.31 15.05
CA LEU A 362 11.66 -13.22 13.61
C LEU A 362 13.06 -13.23 13.02
N PHE A 363 13.34 -14.19 12.15
CA PHE A 363 14.57 -14.30 11.39
C PHE A 363 14.29 -13.99 9.92
N PHE A 364 15.10 -13.10 9.36
CA PHE A 364 15.08 -12.69 7.97
C PHE A 364 16.43 -13.07 7.35
N GLY A 365 16.47 -14.16 6.58
CA GLY A 365 17.69 -14.61 5.93
C GLY A 365 18.17 -13.62 4.87
N TRP A 366 19.47 -13.59 4.60
CA TRP A 366 20.04 -12.67 3.61
C TRP A 366 19.65 -12.99 2.16
N ASP A 367 19.29 -14.24 1.84
CA ASP A 367 19.06 -14.70 0.47
C ASP A 367 17.97 -13.92 -0.30
N PRO A 368 16.78 -13.63 0.27
CA PRO A 368 15.74 -12.83 -0.39
C PRO A 368 16.13 -11.36 -0.62
N PHE A 369 17.16 -10.89 0.11
CA PHE A 369 17.63 -9.50 0.08
C PHE A 369 19.02 -9.36 -0.55
N TYR A 370 19.48 -10.36 -1.31
CA TYR A 370 20.84 -10.38 -1.87
C TYR A 370 21.19 -9.09 -2.64
N ASN A 371 20.25 -8.50 -3.36
CA ASN A 371 20.48 -7.27 -4.12
C ASN A 371 20.33 -5.99 -3.30
N LYS A 372 20.12 -6.10 -1.98
CA LYS A 372 19.82 -4.99 -1.05
C LYS A 372 20.58 -5.12 0.27
N LEU A 373 21.62 -5.96 0.33
CA LEU A 373 22.40 -6.15 1.55
C LEU A 373 22.87 -4.79 2.09
N PRO A 374 22.71 -4.54 3.39
CA PRO A 374 23.06 -3.25 3.95
C PRO A 374 24.58 -3.10 4.03
N VAL A 375 25.07 -1.90 3.73
CA VAL A 375 26.44 -1.46 4.03
C VAL A 375 26.45 -0.64 5.32
N ASN A 376 27.63 -0.35 5.88
CA ASN A 376 27.74 0.59 7.00
C ASN A 376 27.01 1.90 6.69
N GLY A 377 26.11 2.31 7.57
CA GLY A 377 25.30 3.50 7.41
C GLY A 377 23.90 3.25 6.82
N THR A 378 23.61 2.03 6.35
CA THR A 378 22.32 1.72 5.70
C THR A 378 21.20 1.58 6.70
N ASP A 379 20.04 2.16 6.37
CA ASP A 379 18.81 1.98 7.13
C ASP A 379 17.82 1.09 6.36
N TRP A 380 17.30 0.06 7.03
CA TRP A 380 16.11 -0.68 6.58
C TRP A 380 14.89 -0.21 7.37
N ARG A 381 13.70 -0.34 6.79
CA ARG A 381 12.47 0.19 7.40
C ARG A 381 11.79 -0.89 8.23
N PHE A 382 11.45 -0.56 9.46
CA PHE A 382 10.78 -1.47 10.38
C PHE A 382 9.70 -0.76 11.19
N GLU A 383 8.64 -1.49 11.49
CA GLU A 383 7.61 -1.07 12.43
C GLU A 383 7.04 -2.28 13.14
N CYS A 384 6.67 -2.08 14.40
CA CYS A 384 5.91 -3.06 15.16
C CYS A 384 4.80 -2.32 15.89
N ILE A 385 3.56 -2.71 15.61
CA ILE A 385 2.38 -2.29 16.35
C ILE A 385 2.00 -3.42 17.29
N ALA A 386 2.15 -3.19 18.59
CA ALA A 386 1.69 -4.05 19.66
C ALA A 386 0.20 -3.79 19.95
N TRP A 387 -0.63 -4.81 19.71
CA TRP A 387 -2.04 -4.83 20.06
C TRP A 387 -2.21 -5.44 21.45
N THR A 388 -2.19 -4.57 22.45
CA THR A 388 -2.40 -4.95 23.85
C THR A 388 -3.89 -4.95 24.18
N PRO A 389 -4.33 -5.60 25.28
CA PRO A 389 -5.69 -5.45 25.78
C PRO A 389 -6.11 -3.99 26.02
N TYR A 390 -5.17 -3.10 26.34
CA TYR A 390 -5.41 -1.67 26.62
C TYR A 390 -5.40 -0.78 25.36
N GLY A 391 -5.01 -1.32 24.20
CA GLY A 391 -4.93 -0.60 22.94
C GLY A 391 -3.64 -0.82 22.17
N GLY A 392 -3.54 -0.12 21.03
CA GLY A 392 -2.41 -0.18 20.12
C GLY A 392 -1.25 0.74 20.51
N PHE A 393 -0.04 0.20 20.53
CA PHE A 393 1.20 0.94 20.70
C PHE A 393 2.16 0.59 19.58
N SER A 394 2.77 1.59 18.96
CA SER A 394 3.71 1.45 17.87
C SER A 394 5.12 1.72 18.37
N TRP A 395 6.09 1.02 17.79
CA TRP A 395 7.51 1.30 18.01
C TRP A 395 7.95 2.53 17.21
N GLY A 396 7.74 2.50 15.90
CA GLY A 396 8.16 3.54 14.97
C GLY A 396 7.29 4.79 15.08
N GLY A 397 6.04 4.68 15.54
CA GLY A 397 5.07 5.76 15.73
C GLY A 397 4.06 5.88 14.58
N SER A 398 3.72 4.75 13.94
CA SER A 398 2.81 4.69 12.80
C SER A 398 1.46 5.39 13.07
N GLN A 399 1.00 6.15 12.08
CA GLN A 399 -0.29 6.86 12.11
C GLN A 399 -1.37 6.17 11.26
N GLY A 400 -1.06 4.98 10.73
CA GLY A 400 -1.95 4.16 9.94
C GLY A 400 -1.32 2.80 9.66
N ILE A 401 -2.17 1.81 9.41
CA ILE A 401 -1.77 0.50 8.87
C ILE A 401 -1.24 0.74 7.45
N HIS A 402 -0.18 0.05 7.04
CA HIS A 402 0.48 0.22 5.73
C HIS A 402 1.08 1.63 5.46
N SER A 403 1.41 2.40 6.50
CA SER A 403 1.99 3.76 6.37
C SER A 403 3.53 3.76 6.44
N ALA A 404 4.20 3.26 5.40
CA ALA A 404 5.67 3.08 5.36
C ALA A 404 6.50 4.36 5.62
N SER A 405 5.98 5.53 5.25
CA SER A 405 6.60 6.83 5.54
C SER A 405 6.69 7.14 7.04
N ALA A 406 5.90 6.45 7.86
CA ALA A 406 5.89 6.61 9.31
C ALA A 406 6.62 5.46 10.03
N TRP A 407 7.43 4.65 9.37
CA TRP A 407 8.18 3.60 10.08
C TRP A 407 9.48 4.12 10.71
N GLY A 408 10.04 3.33 11.61
CA GLY A 408 11.40 3.54 12.11
C GLY A 408 12.43 2.86 11.21
N ASN A 409 13.68 2.90 11.66
CA ASN A 409 14.85 2.40 10.93
C ASN A 409 15.62 1.35 11.74
N LEU A 410 15.99 0.27 11.08
CA LEU A 410 17.03 -0.66 11.50
C LEU A 410 18.34 -0.19 10.89
N HIS A 411 19.28 0.23 11.73
CA HIS A 411 20.54 0.82 11.30
C HIS A 411 21.67 -0.20 11.28
N PHE A 412 22.30 -0.40 10.13
CA PHE A 412 23.37 -1.38 9.97
C PHE A 412 24.76 -0.74 9.97
N THR A 413 25.69 -1.41 10.64
CA THR A 413 27.10 -1.00 10.77
C THR A 413 28.06 -2.09 10.25
N LEU A 414 27.62 -2.87 9.25
CA LEU A 414 28.41 -3.98 8.67
C LEU A 414 29.72 -3.47 8.06
N THR A 415 30.82 -4.10 8.45
CA THR A 415 32.14 -3.86 7.84
C THR A 415 32.21 -4.47 6.43
N PRO A 416 33.11 -3.99 5.55
CA PRO A 416 33.33 -4.60 4.24
C PRO A 416 33.64 -6.09 4.31
N ARG A 417 34.43 -6.52 5.31
CA ARG A 417 34.77 -7.93 5.54
C ARG A 417 33.52 -8.76 5.86
N GLN A 418 32.71 -8.35 6.82
CA GLN A 418 31.47 -9.06 7.18
C GLN A 418 30.53 -9.17 5.98
N LEU A 419 30.39 -8.08 5.22
CA LEU A 419 29.57 -8.07 4.02
C LEU A 419 30.11 -9.04 2.94
N SER A 420 31.44 -9.12 2.78
CA SER A 420 32.08 -10.07 1.86
C SER A 420 31.76 -11.52 2.25
N GLU A 421 31.85 -11.85 3.55
CA GLU A 421 31.51 -13.20 4.04
C GLU A 421 30.03 -13.54 3.84
N ILE A 422 29.12 -12.60 4.11
CA ILE A 422 27.67 -12.78 3.81
C ILE A 422 27.47 -13.07 2.33
N ARG A 423 28.09 -12.26 1.44
CA ARG A 423 28.00 -12.44 -0.01
C ARG A 423 28.51 -13.82 -0.44
N LYS A 424 29.62 -14.26 0.14
CA LYS A 424 30.21 -15.58 -0.10
C LYS A 424 29.28 -16.72 0.28
N GLU A 425 28.60 -16.64 1.43
CA GLU A 425 27.59 -17.62 1.84
C GLU A 425 26.40 -17.68 0.85
N ILE A 426 25.90 -16.53 0.39
CA ILE A 426 24.81 -16.49 -0.59
C ILE A 426 25.28 -17.07 -1.94
N ILE A 427 26.53 -16.80 -2.36
CA ILE A 427 27.15 -17.42 -3.55
C ILE A 427 27.15 -18.93 -3.42
N PHE A 428 27.65 -19.48 -2.30
CA PHE A 428 27.70 -20.94 -2.13
C PHE A 428 26.32 -21.58 -2.19
N ARG A 429 25.32 -20.99 -1.55
CA ARG A 429 23.93 -21.47 -1.61
C ARG A 429 23.37 -21.42 -3.03
N THR A 430 23.55 -20.29 -3.70
CA THR A 430 23.05 -20.06 -5.06
C THR A 430 23.73 -20.99 -6.06
N TYR A 431 25.05 -21.15 -5.96
CA TYR A 431 25.85 -22.06 -6.76
C TYR A 431 25.40 -23.53 -6.62
N ARG A 432 25.15 -24.00 -5.39
CA ARG A 432 24.59 -25.35 -5.17
C ARG A 432 23.23 -25.50 -5.86
N GLY A 433 22.37 -24.49 -5.77
CA GLY A 433 21.10 -24.46 -6.49
C GLY A 433 21.28 -24.54 -8.01
N TYR A 434 22.20 -23.74 -8.57
CA TYR A 434 22.51 -23.72 -9.99
C TYR A 434 23.09 -25.06 -10.50
N LYS A 435 23.97 -25.70 -9.72
CA LYS A 435 24.51 -27.03 -10.06
C LYS A 435 23.45 -28.12 -10.06
N ASN A 436 22.43 -27.97 -9.21
CA ASN A 436 21.32 -28.91 -9.12
C ASN A 436 20.20 -28.61 -10.13
N VAL A 437 20.30 -27.55 -10.95
CA VAL A 437 19.43 -27.39 -12.11
C VAL A 437 19.65 -28.62 -12.99
N PRO A 438 18.62 -29.46 -13.20
CA PRO A 438 18.79 -30.67 -13.98
C PRO A 438 19.33 -30.32 -15.36
N ARG A 439 20.20 -31.18 -15.90
CA ARG A 439 20.71 -31.11 -17.28
C ARG A 439 20.51 -32.45 -18.01
N ASP A 440 19.99 -33.44 -17.28
CA ASP A 440 19.78 -34.81 -17.73
C ASP A 440 18.39 -34.94 -18.38
N PRO A 441 18.32 -35.56 -19.58
CA PRO A 441 17.08 -35.76 -20.29
C PRO A 441 15.98 -36.60 -19.63
N GLY A 442 16.29 -37.34 -18.57
CA GLY A 442 15.31 -38.17 -17.85
C GLY A 442 14.45 -37.45 -16.80
N VAL A 443 14.62 -36.15 -16.57
CA VAL A 443 13.93 -35.41 -15.48
C VAL A 443 12.93 -34.40 -16.06
N SER A 444 11.66 -34.53 -15.69
CA SER A 444 10.58 -33.62 -16.12
C SER A 444 10.77 -32.19 -15.59
N GLU A 445 10.54 -31.19 -16.47
CA GLU A 445 10.58 -29.75 -16.22
C GLU A 445 11.98 -29.14 -15.97
N ASN A 446 12.79 -29.05 -17.02
CA ASN A 446 14.06 -28.33 -17.02
C ASN A 446 14.03 -27.07 -17.88
N LEU A 447 14.47 -25.94 -17.31
CA LEU A 447 14.54 -24.63 -17.95
C LEU A 447 15.43 -24.57 -19.21
N PHE A 448 16.52 -25.36 -19.29
CA PHE A 448 17.40 -25.36 -20.47
C PHE A 448 17.03 -26.44 -21.48
N GLN A 449 16.75 -27.64 -21.00
CA GLN A 449 16.52 -28.79 -21.87
C GLN A 449 15.14 -28.79 -22.51
N CYS A 450 14.09 -28.22 -21.88
CA CYS A 450 12.79 -28.14 -22.54
C CYS A 450 12.86 -27.44 -23.90
N TRP A 451 13.80 -26.50 -24.07
CA TRP A 451 14.04 -25.82 -25.33
C TRP A 451 14.89 -26.64 -26.33
N ARG A 452 15.70 -27.60 -25.87
CA ARG A 452 16.45 -28.52 -26.74
C ARG A 452 15.56 -29.55 -27.42
N ASP A 453 14.39 -29.81 -26.84
CA ASP A 453 13.47 -30.83 -27.33
C ASP A 453 12.96 -30.49 -28.75
N PRO A 454 13.07 -31.41 -29.72
CA PRO A 454 12.66 -31.15 -31.09
C PRO A 454 11.15 -31.15 -31.32
N GLU A 455 10.36 -31.74 -30.40
CA GLU A 455 8.91 -31.87 -30.54
C GLU A 455 8.15 -30.76 -29.80
N ILE A 456 8.56 -30.43 -28.57
CA ILE A 456 7.87 -29.47 -27.70
C ILE A 456 8.68 -28.20 -27.38
N GLY A 457 9.95 -28.16 -27.81
CA GLY A 457 10.88 -27.07 -27.55
C GLY A 457 11.06 -26.09 -28.71
N ASP A 458 12.18 -25.36 -28.68
CA ASP A 458 12.65 -24.53 -29.79
C ASP A 458 14.19 -24.68 -29.89
N PRO A 459 14.68 -25.73 -30.59
CA PRO A 459 16.09 -26.03 -30.65
C PRO A 459 16.93 -24.90 -31.25
N ALA A 460 16.35 -24.08 -32.13
CA ALA A 460 17.02 -22.93 -32.73
C ALA A 460 17.23 -21.81 -31.70
N PHE A 461 16.21 -21.49 -30.90
CA PHE A 461 16.36 -20.57 -29.76
C PHE A 461 17.35 -21.11 -28.73
N HIS A 462 17.29 -22.40 -28.44
CA HIS A 462 18.24 -23.00 -27.51
C HIS A 462 19.69 -22.80 -27.97
N ALA A 463 20.02 -23.22 -29.19
CA ALA A 463 21.37 -23.13 -29.73
C ALA A 463 21.85 -21.68 -29.87
N ALA A 464 20.97 -20.77 -30.30
CA ALA A 464 21.34 -19.36 -30.53
C ALA A 464 21.46 -18.54 -29.24
N CYS A 465 20.65 -18.83 -28.22
CA CYS A 465 20.53 -17.96 -27.04
C CYS A 465 20.89 -18.66 -25.72
N LEU A 466 20.46 -19.91 -25.53
CA LEU A 466 20.62 -20.59 -24.23
C LEU A 466 21.96 -21.30 -24.06
N GLU A 467 22.54 -21.89 -25.12
CA GLU A 467 23.89 -22.46 -25.04
C GLU A 467 24.97 -21.42 -24.69
N PRO A 468 24.99 -20.22 -25.30
CA PRO A 468 25.94 -19.18 -24.91
C PRO A 468 25.73 -18.74 -23.45
N LEU A 469 24.47 -18.60 -23.01
CA LEU A 469 24.13 -18.25 -21.63
C LEU A 469 24.64 -19.30 -20.66
N GLU A 470 24.37 -20.58 -20.91
CA GLU A 470 24.83 -21.68 -20.04
C GLU A 470 26.36 -21.70 -19.94
N LYS A 471 27.06 -21.59 -21.07
CA LYS A 471 28.53 -21.54 -21.11
C LYS A 471 29.10 -20.37 -20.30
N GLU A 472 28.47 -19.21 -20.38
CA GLU A 472 28.88 -18.03 -19.62
C GLU A 472 28.66 -18.23 -18.11
N LEU A 473 27.49 -18.74 -17.71
CA LEU A 473 27.17 -19.01 -16.31
C LEU A 473 28.04 -20.12 -15.71
N ASP A 474 28.39 -21.14 -16.48
CA ASP A 474 29.32 -22.20 -16.08
C ASP A 474 30.76 -21.68 -15.90
N ALA A 475 31.18 -20.71 -16.71
CA ALA A 475 32.49 -20.06 -16.52
C ALA A 475 32.58 -19.33 -15.17
N TYR A 476 31.50 -18.66 -14.73
CA TYR A 476 31.42 -18.11 -13.37
C TYR A 476 31.35 -19.21 -12.31
N ALA A 477 30.63 -20.29 -12.58
CA ALA A 477 30.49 -21.41 -11.66
C ALA A 477 31.86 -22.06 -11.35
N ALA A 478 32.78 -22.07 -12.31
CA ALA A 478 34.16 -22.54 -12.13
C ALA A 478 35.02 -21.64 -11.21
N LEU A 479 34.64 -20.37 -11.03
CA LEU A 479 35.31 -19.45 -10.10
C LEU A 479 34.91 -19.71 -8.63
N VAL A 480 33.78 -20.38 -8.40
CA VAL A 480 33.25 -20.61 -7.04
C VAL A 480 34.07 -21.66 -6.30
N LYS A 481 34.90 -21.20 -5.36
CA LYS A 481 35.76 -22.03 -4.49
C LYS A 481 35.60 -21.65 -3.02
N PHE A 482 35.92 -22.55 -2.11
CA PHE A 482 35.80 -22.29 -0.68
C PHE A 482 36.70 -21.11 -0.23
N ASP A 483 37.84 -20.94 -0.86
CA ASP A 483 38.89 -19.97 -0.57
C ASP A 483 38.93 -18.78 -1.55
N MET A 484 37.79 -18.42 -2.17
CA MET A 484 37.70 -17.22 -3.02
C MET A 484 38.20 -15.97 -2.29
N ASP A 485 39.03 -15.18 -2.99
CA ASP A 485 39.42 -13.84 -2.56
C ASP A 485 38.25 -12.84 -2.69
N GLU A 486 38.39 -11.67 -2.08
CA GLU A 486 37.35 -10.64 -2.06
C GLU A 486 37.00 -10.13 -3.47
N ALA A 487 37.96 -10.08 -4.39
CA ALA A 487 37.75 -9.65 -5.76
C ALA A 487 36.88 -10.65 -6.53
N THR A 488 37.13 -11.95 -6.36
CA THR A 488 36.35 -13.04 -6.95
C THR A 488 34.94 -13.06 -6.35
N VAL A 489 34.82 -12.92 -5.02
CA VAL A 489 33.51 -12.79 -4.36
C VAL A 489 32.73 -11.63 -4.94
N ALA A 490 33.32 -10.44 -5.01
CA ALA A 490 32.66 -9.25 -5.54
C ALA A 490 32.19 -9.45 -6.98
N ARG A 491 33.05 -10.00 -7.84
CA ARG A 491 32.75 -10.27 -9.26
C ARG A 491 31.62 -11.28 -9.43
N VAL A 492 31.71 -12.45 -8.81
CA VAL A 492 30.68 -13.49 -8.90
C VAL A 492 29.35 -12.97 -8.32
N TYR A 493 29.41 -12.19 -7.24
CA TYR A 493 28.21 -11.60 -6.63
C TYR A 493 27.50 -10.59 -7.53
N SER A 494 28.24 -9.73 -8.24
CA SER A 494 27.63 -8.71 -9.10
C SER A 494 27.21 -9.24 -10.46
N GLU A 495 28.00 -10.14 -11.05
CA GLU A 495 27.84 -10.56 -12.45
C GLU A 495 27.01 -11.86 -12.59
N ALA A 496 27.28 -12.87 -11.75
CA ALA A 496 26.69 -14.20 -11.92
C ALA A 496 25.48 -14.45 -11.01
N LEU A 497 25.56 -14.02 -9.75
CA LEU A 497 24.55 -14.34 -8.75
C LEU A 497 23.13 -13.84 -9.07
N PRO A 498 22.92 -12.60 -9.58
CA PRO A 498 21.59 -12.15 -9.98
C PRO A 498 21.00 -13.00 -11.12
N ARG A 499 21.86 -13.46 -12.03
CA ARG A 499 21.50 -14.29 -13.19
C ARG A 499 21.15 -15.71 -12.77
N TRP A 500 21.93 -16.32 -11.89
CA TRP A 500 21.58 -17.62 -11.30
C TRP A 500 20.27 -17.58 -10.51
N LYS A 501 20.07 -16.57 -9.66
CA LYS A 501 18.81 -16.43 -8.89
C LYS A 501 17.61 -16.05 -9.77
N GLY A 502 17.85 -15.34 -10.88
CA GLY A 502 16.84 -14.83 -11.81
C GLY A 502 16.73 -15.62 -13.11
N LEU A 503 17.30 -16.82 -13.18
CA LEU A 503 17.55 -17.52 -14.44
C LEU A 503 16.30 -17.69 -15.31
N ALA A 504 15.16 -18.04 -14.71
CA ALA A 504 13.89 -18.15 -15.42
C ALA A 504 13.47 -16.83 -16.08
N HIS A 505 13.62 -15.70 -15.38
CA HIS A 505 13.31 -14.39 -15.93
C HIS A 505 14.27 -13.97 -17.05
N GLU A 506 15.54 -14.38 -16.97
CA GLU A 506 16.53 -14.13 -18.02
C GLU A 506 16.22 -14.94 -19.27
N VAL A 507 15.86 -16.22 -19.14
CA VAL A 507 15.40 -17.06 -20.25
C VAL A 507 14.13 -16.50 -20.90
N ASP A 508 13.15 -16.08 -20.10
CA ASP A 508 11.92 -15.45 -20.63
C ASP A 508 12.22 -14.16 -21.42
N ALA A 509 13.16 -13.35 -20.94
CA ALA A 509 13.57 -12.11 -21.61
C ALA A 509 14.28 -12.40 -22.94
N LEU A 510 15.23 -13.34 -22.94
CA LEU A 510 15.92 -13.80 -24.15
C LEU A 510 14.92 -14.37 -25.17
N ARG A 511 13.95 -15.16 -24.70
CA ARG A 511 12.91 -15.73 -25.57
C ARG A 511 12.08 -14.65 -26.23
N ARG A 512 11.63 -13.66 -25.46
CA ARG A 512 10.86 -12.53 -25.99
C ARG A 512 11.66 -11.73 -27.01
N GLN A 513 12.93 -11.47 -26.72
CA GLN A 513 13.82 -10.76 -27.65
C GLN A 513 13.99 -11.55 -28.95
N TYR A 514 14.36 -12.83 -28.86
CA TYR A 514 14.54 -13.72 -30.01
C TYR A 514 13.29 -13.77 -30.90
N LEU A 515 12.10 -13.91 -30.31
CA LEU A 515 10.85 -13.92 -31.06
C LEU A 515 10.55 -12.56 -31.71
N THR A 516 10.81 -11.46 -31.00
CA THR A 516 10.59 -10.11 -31.52
C THR A 516 11.52 -9.81 -32.70
N GLU A 517 12.79 -10.17 -32.59
CA GLU A 517 13.78 -10.03 -33.66
C GLU A 517 13.41 -10.89 -34.85
N ARG A 518 12.99 -12.14 -34.62
CA ARG A 518 12.54 -13.05 -35.68
C ARG A 518 11.33 -12.47 -36.42
N ILE A 519 10.27 -12.07 -35.71
CA ILE A 519 9.07 -11.43 -36.30
C ILE A 519 9.45 -10.18 -37.09
N SER A 520 10.29 -9.30 -36.53
CA SER A 520 10.72 -8.06 -37.18
C SER A 520 11.56 -8.32 -38.44
N ALA A 521 12.40 -9.35 -38.43
CA ALA A 521 13.24 -9.73 -39.55
C ALA A 521 12.48 -10.46 -40.66
N THR A 522 11.47 -11.27 -40.31
CA THR A 522 10.71 -12.07 -41.29
C THR A 522 9.43 -11.39 -41.77
N GLY A 523 8.98 -10.30 -41.15
CA GLY A 523 7.76 -9.60 -41.53
C GLY A 523 6.47 -10.43 -41.38
N GLN A 524 6.53 -11.51 -40.60
CA GLN A 524 5.43 -12.40 -40.23
C GLN A 524 5.34 -12.50 -38.72
#